data_AF-A0A2K3L6L4-F1
#
_entry.id   AF-A0A2K3L6L4-F1
#
_cell.length_a   1.000
_cell.length_b   1.000
_cell.length_c   1.000
_cell.angle_alpha   90.00
_cell.angle_beta   90.00
_cell.angle_gamma   90.00
#
_symmetry.space_group_name_H-M   'P 1'
#
loop_
_entity.id
_entity.type
_entity.pdbx_description
1 polymer ?
#
loop_
_entity_poly.entity_id
_entity_poly.type
_entity_poly.pdbx_seq_one_letter_code
_entity_poly.pdbx_strand_id
1 'polypeptide(L)'
;MQIHATISKLESLRPSKQVNTLFTHLVKLCIPPSSIDIETLPQEVKTMRESLIKLCGKAEGFLELEFSTFINLTPNPMKNLTLFPYYGNYVKLANYENKILKENGVVNPNKVAFIGSGPMPLSSIILATHHMESTQFDNFDIDEKANEVASKIVASDKALEKRM
;
A
#
# COMPACT_ATOMS: atom_id res chain seq x y z
N MET A 1 -16.28 14.22 -12.93
CA MET A 1 -17.65 13.66 -12.99
C MET A 1 -17.71 12.35 -13.76
N GLN A 2 -17.33 12.27 -15.05
CA GLN A 2 -17.44 11.03 -15.83
C GLN A 2 -16.66 9.84 -15.25
N ILE A 3 -15.39 10.03 -14.85
CA ILE A 3 -14.56 8.95 -14.30
C ILE A 3 -15.12 8.38 -12.98
N HIS A 4 -15.63 9.25 -12.10
CA HIS A 4 -16.30 8.82 -10.86
C HIS A 4 -17.56 8.02 -11.15
N ALA A 5 -18.41 8.52 -12.05
CA ALA A 5 -19.65 7.83 -12.43
C ALA A 5 -19.40 6.46 -13.07
N THR A 6 -18.27 6.28 -13.78
CA THR A 6 -17.88 4.99 -14.33
C THR A 6 -17.36 4.04 -13.25
N ILE A 7 -16.44 4.50 -12.38
CA ILE A 7 -15.87 3.66 -11.32
C ILE A 7 -16.94 3.25 -10.30
N SER A 8 -17.84 4.17 -9.92
CA SER A 8 -18.87 3.91 -8.90
C SER A 8 -19.92 2.89 -9.33
N LYS A 9 -20.04 2.60 -10.64
CA LYS A 9 -20.97 1.62 -11.21
C LYS A 9 -20.31 0.27 -11.50
N LEU A 10 -19.03 0.09 -11.21
CA LEU A 10 -18.37 -1.20 -11.38
C LEU A 10 -18.97 -2.22 -10.40
N GLU A 11 -19.30 -3.39 -10.91
CA GLU A 11 -19.80 -4.51 -10.08
C GLU A 11 -18.73 -5.03 -9.12
N SER A 12 -17.45 -4.92 -9.51
CA SER A 12 -16.30 -5.33 -8.72
C SER A 12 -15.14 -4.36 -8.89
N LEU A 13 -14.40 -4.15 -7.81
CA LEU A 13 -13.15 -3.39 -7.80
C LEU A 13 -11.90 -4.30 -7.80
N ARG A 14 -12.09 -5.62 -7.95
CA ARG A 14 -10.97 -6.56 -8.05
C ARG A 14 -10.14 -6.28 -9.32
N PRO A 15 -8.82 -6.49 -9.27
CA PRO A 15 -7.93 -6.36 -10.42
C PRO A 15 -8.48 -6.99 -11.69
N SER A 16 -8.61 -6.17 -12.72
CA SER A 16 -9.02 -6.58 -14.06
C SER A 16 -8.55 -5.55 -15.06
N LYS A 17 -8.54 -5.89 -16.36
CA LYS A 17 -8.15 -4.92 -17.40
C LYS A 17 -8.99 -3.64 -17.33
N GLN A 18 -10.29 -3.76 -17.09
CA GLN A 18 -11.20 -2.62 -16.99
C GLN A 18 -10.91 -1.76 -15.76
N VAL A 19 -10.86 -2.39 -14.57
CA VAL A 19 -10.57 -1.71 -13.30
C VAL A 19 -9.22 -1.01 -13.37
N ASN A 20 -8.18 -1.71 -13.80
CA ASN A 20 -6.82 -1.18 -13.88
C ASN A 20 -6.74 0.00 -14.86
N THR A 21 -7.46 -0.05 -15.98
CA THR A 21 -7.51 1.07 -16.94
C THR A 21 -8.14 2.32 -16.32
N LEU A 22 -9.26 2.16 -15.61
CA LEU A 22 -9.97 3.27 -14.99
C LEU A 22 -9.17 3.90 -13.85
N PHE A 23 -8.60 3.10 -12.95
CA PHE A 23 -7.77 3.61 -11.86
C PHE A 23 -6.45 4.20 -12.36
N THR A 24 -5.83 3.62 -13.39
CA THR A 24 -4.67 4.24 -14.06
C THR A 24 -5.02 5.62 -14.63
N HIS A 25 -6.19 5.75 -15.27
CA HIS A 25 -6.65 7.04 -15.76
C HIS A 25 -6.85 8.03 -14.61
N LEU A 26 -7.48 7.61 -13.50
CA LEU A 26 -7.66 8.44 -12.32
C LEU A 26 -6.32 8.92 -11.74
N VAL A 27 -5.36 8.01 -11.57
CA VAL A 27 -4.01 8.34 -11.08
C VAL A 27 -3.34 9.37 -12.00
N LYS A 28 -3.41 9.19 -13.32
CA LYS A 28 -2.85 10.16 -14.28
C LYS A 28 -3.45 11.55 -14.18
N LEU A 29 -4.74 11.66 -13.81
CA LEU A 29 -5.39 12.94 -13.55
C LEU A 29 -4.93 13.59 -12.24
N CYS A 30 -4.49 12.81 -11.25
CA CYS A 30 -4.09 13.28 -9.93
C CYS A 30 -2.59 13.62 -9.79
N ILE A 31 -1.74 13.14 -10.70
CA ILE A 31 -0.28 13.35 -10.62
C ILE A 31 0.16 14.80 -10.89
N PRO A 32 -0.38 15.53 -11.88
CA PRO A 32 0.08 16.88 -12.19
C PRO A 32 -0.14 17.84 -11.01
N PRO A 33 0.76 18.84 -10.82
CA PRO A 33 0.54 19.90 -9.85
C PRO A 33 -0.81 20.58 -10.07
N SER A 34 -1.51 20.86 -8.97
CA SER A 34 -2.81 21.52 -8.99
C SER A 34 -2.80 22.68 -8.00
N SER A 35 -3.29 23.84 -8.44
CA SER A 35 -3.51 25.02 -7.60
C SER A 35 -4.92 25.08 -7.01
N ILE A 36 -5.70 24.01 -7.18
CA ILE A 36 -7.07 23.93 -6.67
C ILE A 36 -7.04 23.94 -5.14
N ASP A 37 -7.71 24.93 -4.55
CA ASP A 37 -8.01 24.94 -3.13
C ASP A 37 -9.20 24.00 -2.86
N ILE A 38 -8.90 22.86 -2.22
CA ILE A 38 -9.88 21.83 -1.89
C ILE A 38 -10.99 22.37 -0.98
N GLU A 39 -10.69 23.36 -0.12
CA GLU A 39 -11.65 23.92 0.82
C GLU A 39 -12.72 24.77 0.12
N THR A 40 -12.40 25.33 -1.04
CA THR A 40 -13.32 26.15 -1.84
C THR A 40 -14.19 25.35 -2.81
N LEU A 41 -13.97 24.04 -2.93
CA LEU A 41 -14.72 23.22 -3.87
C LEU A 41 -16.22 23.17 -3.55
N PRO A 42 -17.10 23.18 -4.58
CA PRO A 42 -18.52 22.95 -4.38
C PRO A 42 -18.78 21.62 -3.65
N GLN A 43 -19.82 21.58 -2.82
CA GLN A 43 -20.13 20.42 -1.97
C GLN A 43 -20.26 19.12 -2.77
N GLU A 44 -20.87 19.17 -3.96
CA GLU A 44 -20.99 18.01 -4.86
C GLU A 44 -19.61 17.44 -5.25
N VAL A 45 -18.64 18.31 -5.53
CA VAL A 45 -17.27 17.91 -5.90
C VAL A 45 -16.54 17.31 -4.69
N LYS A 46 -16.74 17.86 -3.49
CA LYS A 46 -16.21 17.28 -2.24
C LYS A 46 -16.75 15.87 -2.00
N THR A 47 -18.06 15.68 -2.13
CA THR A 47 -18.71 14.36 -2.02
C THR A 47 -18.18 13.36 -3.06
N MET A 48 -18.02 13.79 -4.31
CA MET A 48 -17.42 12.97 -5.37
C MET A 48 -15.98 12.55 -5.02
N ARG A 49 -15.17 13.50 -4.53
CA ARG A 49 -13.78 13.24 -4.12
C ARG A 49 -13.70 12.23 -2.99
N GLU A 50 -14.51 12.38 -1.95
CA GLU A 50 -14.56 11.43 -0.83
C GLU A 50 -14.96 10.04 -1.30
N SER A 51 -15.93 9.95 -2.20
CA SER A 51 -16.34 8.69 -2.83
C SER A 51 -15.18 8.05 -3.60
N LEU A 52 -14.44 8.82 -4.40
CA LEU A 52 -13.26 8.33 -5.13
C LEU A 52 -12.17 7.83 -4.19
N ILE A 53 -11.87 8.55 -3.09
CA ILE A 53 -10.87 8.12 -2.10
C ILE A 53 -11.23 6.76 -1.51
N LYS A 54 -12.50 6.56 -1.13
CA LYS A 54 -12.99 5.28 -0.60
C LYS A 54 -12.91 4.16 -1.64
N LEU A 55 -13.25 4.45 -2.90
CA LEU A 55 -13.17 3.49 -4.00
C LEU A 55 -11.71 3.10 -4.29
N CYS A 56 -10.80 4.07 -4.30
CA CYS A 56 -9.35 3.83 -4.42
C CYS A 56 -8.83 2.93 -3.31
N GLY A 57 -9.14 3.24 -2.04
CA GLY A 57 -8.68 2.43 -0.91
C GLY A 57 -9.16 0.97 -1.00
N LYS A 58 -10.41 0.75 -1.40
CA LYS A 58 -10.95 -0.62 -1.62
C LYS A 58 -10.27 -1.35 -2.78
N ALA A 59 -10.08 -0.66 -3.91
CA ALA A 59 -9.44 -1.25 -5.08
C ALA A 59 -7.98 -1.62 -4.80
N GLU A 60 -7.25 -0.75 -4.08
CA GLU A 60 -5.87 -1.00 -3.67
C GLU A 60 -5.80 -2.19 -2.71
N GLY A 61 -6.67 -2.27 -1.70
CA GLY A 61 -6.74 -3.42 -0.80
C GLY A 61 -6.98 -4.75 -1.52
N PHE A 62 -7.84 -4.77 -2.55
CA PHE A 62 -8.02 -5.96 -3.38
C PHE A 62 -6.80 -6.30 -4.22
N LEU A 63 -6.12 -5.30 -4.76
CA LEU A 63 -4.88 -5.48 -5.52
C LEU A 63 -3.79 -6.09 -4.64
N GLU A 64 -3.56 -5.53 -3.46
CA GLU A 64 -2.58 -6.05 -2.50
C GLU A 64 -2.95 -7.46 -2.04
N LEU A 65 -4.22 -7.74 -1.77
CA LEU A 65 -4.67 -9.08 -1.36
C LEU A 65 -4.45 -10.14 -2.46
N GLU A 66 -4.78 -9.81 -3.71
CA GLU A 66 -4.58 -10.75 -4.82
C GLU A 66 -3.11 -11.01 -5.10
N PHE A 67 -2.28 -9.97 -5.10
CA PHE A 67 -0.85 -10.14 -5.30
C PHE A 67 -0.17 -10.84 -4.12
N SER A 68 -0.57 -10.58 -2.89
CA SER A 68 0.01 -11.23 -1.70
C SER A 68 -0.36 -12.71 -1.66
N THR A 69 -1.61 -13.04 -2.03
CA THR A 69 -2.04 -14.43 -2.23
C THR A 69 -1.22 -15.11 -3.33
N PHE A 70 -1.07 -14.45 -4.48
CA PHE A 70 -0.27 -14.97 -5.59
C PHE A 70 1.21 -15.18 -5.21
N ILE A 71 1.84 -14.19 -4.57
CA ILE A 71 3.25 -14.24 -4.14
C ILE A 71 3.47 -15.36 -3.12
N ASN A 72 2.55 -15.57 -2.18
CA ASN A 72 2.62 -16.68 -1.23
C ASN A 72 2.62 -18.06 -1.89
N LEU A 73 2.08 -18.19 -3.10
CA LEU A 73 2.11 -19.44 -3.88
C LEU A 73 3.40 -19.64 -4.69
N THR A 74 4.25 -18.61 -4.77
CA THR A 74 5.51 -18.70 -5.52
C THR A 74 6.62 -19.37 -4.70
N PRO A 75 7.63 -19.97 -5.35
CA PRO A 75 8.84 -20.39 -4.65
C PRO A 75 9.61 -19.17 -4.12
N ASN A 76 9.84 -19.12 -2.80
CA ASN A 76 10.47 -17.99 -2.09
C ASN A 76 9.68 -16.67 -2.20
N PRO A 77 8.50 -16.54 -1.55
CA PRO A 77 7.64 -15.35 -1.58
C PRO A 77 8.39 -14.01 -1.41
N MET A 78 9.29 -13.91 -0.43
CA MET A 78 10.07 -12.70 -0.18
C MET A 78 10.93 -12.24 -1.36
N LYS A 79 11.42 -13.16 -2.21
CA LYS A 79 12.19 -12.79 -3.41
C LYS A 79 11.32 -12.30 -4.57
N ASN A 80 10.02 -12.57 -4.50
CA ASN A 80 9.05 -12.28 -5.55
C ASN A 80 8.18 -11.05 -5.25
N LEU A 81 8.50 -10.27 -4.21
CA LEU A 81 7.83 -9.00 -3.91
C LEU A 81 7.90 -7.99 -5.08
N THR A 82 8.94 -8.09 -5.91
CA THR A 82 9.11 -7.26 -7.11
C THR A 82 8.05 -7.52 -8.19
N LEU A 83 7.28 -8.60 -8.09
CA LEU A 83 6.15 -8.87 -8.98
C LEU A 83 4.97 -7.91 -8.71
N PHE A 84 4.91 -7.29 -7.54
CA PHE A 84 3.88 -6.29 -7.25
C PHE A 84 4.11 -5.03 -8.11
N PRO A 85 3.10 -4.54 -8.86
CA PRO A 85 3.29 -3.47 -9.85
C PRO A 85 3.86 -2.17 -9.28
N TYR A 86 3.59 -1.88 -8.00
CA TYR A 86 4.04 -0.66 -7.34
C TYR A 86 5.23 -0.87 -6.41
N TYR A 87 5.91 -2.03 -6.45
CA TYR A 87 7.05 -2.31 -5.57
C TYR A 87 8.12 -1.21 -5.61
N GLY A 88 8.47 -0.72 -6.81
CA GLY A 88 9.42 0.38 -6.96
C GLY A 88 8.98 1.70 -6.33
N ASN A 89 7.67 1.96 -6.22
CA ASN A 89 7.14 3.13 -5.51
C ASN A 89 7.32 2.97 -4.00
N TYR A 90 7.03 1.78 -3.46
CA TYR A 90 7.23 1.46 -2.04
C TYR A 90 8.70 1.60 -1.63
N VAL A 91 9.65 1.15 -2.45
CA VAL A 91 11.09 1.34 -2.18
C VAL A 91 11.45 2.82 -2.07
N LYS A 92 10.96 3.65 -3.00
CA LYS A 92 11.20 5.10 -2.95
C LYS A 92 10.58 5.73 -1.70
N LEU A 93 9.33 5.38 -1.39
CA LEU A 93 8.60 5.91 -0.23
C LEU A 93 9.28 5.54 1.08
N ALA A 94 9.59 4.26 1.30
CA ALA A 94 10.27 3.80 2.52
C ALA A 94 11.65 4.46 2.70
N ASN A 95 12.38 4.73 1.61
CA ASN A 95 13.64 5.48 1.66
C ASN A 95 13.42 6.92 2.15
N TYR A 96 12.38 7.60 1.67
CA TYR A 96 12.01 8.93 2.14
C TYR A 96 11.57 8.92 3.61
N GLU A 97 10.72 7.97 4.01
CA GLU A 97 10.24 7.81 5.38
C GLU A 97 11.40 7.60 6.35
N ASN A 98 12.33 6.69 6.05
CA ASN A 98 13.52 6.46 6.85
C ASN A 98 14.40 7.71 6.96
N LYS A 99 14.58 8.45 5.86
CA LYS A 99 15.34 9.70 5.85
C LYS A 99 14.69 10.72 6.80
N ILE A 100 13.38 10.94 6.68
CA ILE A 100 12.63 11.87 7.53
C ILE A 100 12.73 11.46 9.01
N LEU A 101 12.57 10.17 9.32
CA LEU A 101 12.70 9.66 10.68
C LEU A 101 14.08 9.97 11.27
N LYS A 102 15.16 9.70 10.53
CA LYS A 102 16.54 10.00 10.96
C LYS A 102 16.78 11.49 11.15
N GLU A 103 16.30 12.33 10.23
CA GLU A 103 16.40 13.79 10.32
C GLU A 103 15.65 14.35 11.54
N ASN A 104 14.65 13.62 12.05
CA ASN A 104 13.89 13.96 13.25
C ASN A 104 14.34 13.18 14.50
N GLY A 105 15.55 12.61 14.50
CA GLY A 105 16.17 12.00 15.69
C GLY A 105 15.74 10.56 15.99
N VAL A 106 14.92 9.94 15.13
CA VAL A 106 14.60 8.51 15.23
C VAL A 106 15.69 7.71 14.54
N VAL A 107 16.75 7.41 15.28
CA VAL A 107 17.92 6.65 14.80
C VAL A 107 17.95 5.29 15.51
N ASN A 108 17.85 4.21 14.74
CA ASN A 108 17.88 2.82 15.23
C ASN A 108 16.82 2.51 16.32
N PRO A 109 15.52 2.64 16.02
CA PRO A 109 14.48 2.27 16.98
C PRO A 109 14.57 0.78 17.33
N ASN A 110 14.38 0.43 18.61
CA ASN A 110 14.35 -0.98 19.01
C ASN A 110 13.08 -1.70 18.54
N LYS A 111 11.95 -0.97 18.50
CA LYS A 111 10.64 -1.47 18.09
C LYS A 111 9.87 -0.44 17.25
N VAL A 112 9.10 -0.91 16.28
CA VAL A 112 8.21 -0.11 15.43
C VAL A 112 6.86 -0.81 15.33
N ALA A 113 5.78 -0.10 15.64
CA ALA A 113 4.43 -0.55 15.29
C ALA A 113 4.03 0.09 13.96
N PHE A 114 3.69 -0.74 12.96
CA PHE A 114 3.21 -0.27 11.66
C PHE A 114 1.70 -0.50 11.56
N ILE A 115 0.92 0.58 11.58
CA ILE A 115 -0.55 0.52 11.60
C ILE A 115 -1.12 0.71 10.18
N GLY A 116 -2.00 -0.19 9.76
CA GLY A 116 -2.52 -0.26 8.40
C GLY A 116 -1.50 -0.89 7.45
N SER A 117 -0.88 -1.99 7.85
CA SER A 117 0.15 -2.66 7.05
C SER A 117 -0.40 -3.37 5.81
N GLY A 118 -1.71 -3.64 5.77
CA GLY A 118 -2.36 -4.34 4.67
C GLY A 118 -1.91 -5.79 4.50
N PRO A 119 -2.47 -6.50 3.51
CA PRO A 119 -2.09 -7.87 3.16
C PRO A 119 -0.69 -7.95 2.52
N MET A 120 -0.13 -6.81 2.10
CA MET A 120 1.20 -6.70 1.51
C MET A 120 2.03 -5.64 2.24
N PRO A 121 2.69 -5.97 3.37
CA PRO A 121 3.35 -5.01 4.25
C PRO A 121 4.70 -4.52 3.70
N LEU A 122 4.72 -3.94 2.49
CA LEU A 122 5.95 -3.60 1.76
C LEU A 122 6.76 -2.52 2.47
N SER A 123 6.12 -1.47 2.98
CA SER A 123 6.85 -0.39 3.67
C SER A 123 7.63 -0.92 4.86
N SER A 124 6.99 -1.68 5.75
CA SER A 124 7.67 -2.25 6.91
C SER A 124 8.70 -3.30 6.51
N ILE A 125 8.43 -4.15 5.49
CA ILE A 125 9.43 -5.10 4.97
C ILE A 125 10.68 -4.36 4.48
N ILE A 126 10.52 -3.30 3.69
CA ILE A 126 11.65 -2.55 3.10
C ILE A 126 12.44 -1.84 4.19
N LEU A 127 11.75 -1.20 5.16
CA LEU A 127 12.38 -0.58 6.32
C LEU A 127 13.17 -1.61 7.13
N ALA A 128 12.53 -2.73 7.48
CA ALA A 128 13.14 -3.82 8.23
C ALA A 128 14.36 -4.41 7.51
N THR A 129 14.29 -4.58 6.19
CA THR A 129 15.32 -5.25 5.40
C THR A 129 16.53 -4.36 5.13
N HIS A 130 16.33 -3.06 4.91
CA HIS A 130 17.38 -2.18 4.36
C HIS A 130 17.80 -1.04 5.28
N HIS A 131 16.99 -0.69 6.27
CA HIS A 131 17.20 0.52 7.07
C HIS A 131 17.22 0.27 8.58
N MET A 132 16.55 -0.79 9.03
CA MET A 132 16.24 -1.09 10.43
C MET A 132 16.43 -2.59 10.71
N GLU A 133 17.61 -3.11 10.37
CA GLU A 133 17.91 -4.56 10.39
C GLU A 133 17.85 -5.19 11.79
N SER A 134 18.07 -4.39 12.84
CA SER A 134 18.02 -4.82 14.26
C SER A 134 16.69 -4.51 14.96
N THR A 135 15.75 -3.86 14.26
CA THR A 135 14.47 -3.42 14.81
C THR A 135 13.43 -4.53 14.75
N GLN A 136 12.63 -4.66 15.81
CA GLN A 136 11.40 -5.45 15.80
C GLN A 136 10.26 -4.61 15.22
N PHE A 137 9.55 -5.14 14.24
CA PHE A 137 8.33 -4.58 13.69
C PHE A 137 7.15 -5.39 14.21
N ASP A 138 6.08 -4.69 14.57
CA ASP A 138 4.78 -5.28 14.83
C ASP A 138 3.82 -4.67 13.80
N ASN A 139 3.37 -5.48 12.84
CA ASN A 139 2.48 -5.06 11.77
C ASN A 139 1.02 -5.28 12.16
N PHE A 140 0.18 -4.25 11.99
CA PHE A 140 -1.22 -4.31 12.37
C PHE A 140 -2.11 -3.87 11.21
N ASP A 141 -3.11 -4.70 10.90
CA ASP A 141 -4.26 -4.33 10.10
C ASP A 141 -5.57 -4.65 10.85
N ILE A 142 -6.63 -3.91 10.54
CA ILE A 142 -7.97 -4.17 11.09
C ILE A 142 -8.60 -5.42 10.45
N ASP A 143 -8.19 -5.77 9.23
CA ASP A 143 -8.62 -6.99 8.56
C ASP A 143 -7.74 -8.18 8.97
N GLU A 144 -8.34 -9.15 9.67
CA GLU A 144 -7.66 -10.39 10.07
C GLU A 144 -7.09 -11.14 8.85
N LYS A 145 -7.78 -11.11 7.71
CA LYS A 145 -7.28 -11.79 6.50
C LYS A 145 -6.03 -11.11 5.96
N ALA A 146 -5.93 -9.79 6.07
CA ALA A 146 -4.74 -9.07 5.69
C ALA A 146 -3.54 -9.50 6.54
N ASN A 147 -3.70 -9.54 7.87
CA ASN A 147 -2.67 -10.01 8.79
C ASN A 147 -2.24 -11.47 8.49
N GLU A 148 -3.20 -12.36 8.20
CA GLU A 148 -2.92 -13.77 7.89
C GLU A 148 -2.08 -13.93 6.62
N VAL A 149 -2.41 -13.20 5.55
CA VAL A 149 -1.70 -13.32 4.27
C VAL A 149 -0.33 -12.64 4.33
N ALA A 150 -0.24 -11.49 5.01
CA ALA A 150 1.00 -10.77 5.25
C ALA A 150 2.03 -11.60 6.03
N SER A 151 1.59 -12.25 7.12
CA SER A 151 2.48 -13.07 7.97
C SER A 151 3.10 -14.25 7.21
N LYS A 152 2.37 -14.86 6.27
CA LYS A 152 2.90 -15.95 5.42
C LYS A 152 4.03 -15.49 4.50
N ILE A 153 3.97 -14.26 3.99
CA ILE A 153 5.05 -13.69 3.16
C ILE A 153 6.31 -13.58 4.02
N VAL A 154 6.19 -12.94 5.17
CA VAL A 154 7.30 -12.71 6.11
C VAL A 154 7.89 -14.03 6.62
N ALA A 155 7.05 -15.02 6.94
CA ALA A 155 7.47 -16.35 7.40
C ALA A 155 8.33 -17.12 6.37
N SER A 156 8.34 -16.70 5.10
CA SER A 156 9.25 -17.27 4.11
C SER A 156 10.71 -16.84 4.25
N ASP A 157 11.00 -15.86 5.12
CA ASP A 157 12.34 -15.44 5.51
C ASP A 157 12.53 -15.56 7.03
N LYS A 158 13.39 -16.48 7.47
CA LYS A 158 13.61 -16.79 8.89
C LYS A 158 14.18 -15.62 9.70
N ALA A 159 14.86 -14.67 9.07
CA ALA A 159 15.44 -13.53 9.78
C ALA A 159 14.38 -12.45 10.01
N LEU A 160 13.49 -12.23 9.03
CA LEU A 160 12.35 -11.32 9.15
C LEU A 160 11.27 -11.91 10.06
N GLU A 161 10.92 -13.19 9.93
CA GLU A 161 9.92 -13.89 10.76
C GLU A 161 10.16 -13.71 12.26
N LYS A 162 11.41 -13.65 12.71
CA LYS A 162 11.75 -13.50 14.13
C LYS A 162 11.48 -12.11 14.70
N ARG A 163 11.23 -11.13 13.84
CA ARG A 163 11.23 -9.70 14.21
C ARG A 163 10.15 -8.90 13.49
N MET A 164 9.17 -9.52 12.83
CA MET A 164 8.13 -8.84 12.04
C MET A 164 6.78 -9.53 12.18
#